data_AF-A0A5N1I293-F1
#
_entry.id   AF-A0A5N1I293-F1
#
_cell.length_a   1.000
_cell.length_b   1.000
_cell.length_c   1.000
_cell.angle_alpha   90.00
_cell.angle_beta   90.00
_cell.angle_gamma   90.00
#
_symmetry.space_group_name_H-M   'P 1'
#
loop_
_entity.id
_entity.type
_entity.pdbx_description
1 polymer ?
#
loop_
_entity_poly.entity_id
_entity_poly.type
_entity_poly.pdbx_seq_one_letter_code
_entity_poly.pdbx_strand_id
1 'polypeptide(L)'
;SEDNYIKRERKIICFFLNLIKEIMALALAKVDDEMITKVKAQGYQIDKKNERSINMAFGEVRYVRRRYVCPGKQARYPLDELMGFDKYKRYSILAVKNILEVSSVATYRNTALAVNCLSGFNISHMQVGNLVKMAGKNIKAGQEADSRYDAAGTKKKVPVLYLEGDGVVIKGTKSRLEFHRYQVCEGIVNISKKRRKRINAKEFV
;
A
#
# COMPACT_ATOMS: atom_id res chain seq x y z
N SER A 1 -16.87 26.25 -28.59
CA SER A 1 -16.59 24.83 -28.85
C SER A 1 -16.66 24.05 -27.54
N GLU A 2 -16.92 22.75 -27.64
CA GLU A 2 -16.89 21.81 -26.52
C GLU A 2 -15.59 21.91 -25.69
N ASP A 3 -14.46 22.07 -26.37
CA ASP A 3 -13.15 22.29 -25.75
C ASP A 3 -13.09 23.46 -24.76
N ASN A 4 -13.84 24.54 -25.02
CA ASN A 4 -13.87 25.69 -24.11
C ASN A 4 -14.68 25.41 -22.85
N TYR A 5 -15.67 24.51 -22.89
CA TYR A 5 -16.40 24.07 -21.69
C TYR A 5 -15.51 23.15 -20.85
N ILE A 6 -14.87 22.16 -21.47
CA ILE A 6 -13.95 21.23 -20.79
C ILE A 6 -12.77 21.98 -20.14
N LYS A 7 -12.18 22.96 -20.84
CA LYS A 7 -11.10 23.79 -20.25
C LYS A 7 -11.56 24.59 -19.04
N ARG A 8 -12.78 25.12 -19.05
CA ARG A 8 -13.34 25.87 -17.91
C ARG A 8 -13.60 24.94 -16.72
N GLU A 9 -14.22 23.79 -16.96
CA GLU A 9 -14.46 22.78 -15.93
C GLU A 9 -13.16 22.30 -15.29
N ARG A 10 -12.13 21.98 -16.10
CA ARG A 10 -10.80 21.61 -15.60
C ARG A 10 -10.18 22.68 -14.70
N LYS A 11 -10.33 23.97 -15.04
CA LYS A 11 -9.84 25.07 -14.20
C LYS A 11 -10.56 25.10 -12.85
N ILE A 12 -11.88 24.90 -12.84
CA ILE A 12 -12.68 24.84 -11.61
C ILE A 12 -12.25 23.65 -10.74
N ILE A 13 -12.11 22.46 -11.33
CA ILE A 13 -11.63 21.27 -10.60
C ILE A 13 -10.22 21.50 -10.04
N CYS A 14 -9.30 22.05 -10.84
CA CYS A 14 -7.95 22.38 -10.35
C CYS A 14 -7.98 23.36 -9.17
N PHE A 15 -8.86 24.36 -9.20
CA PHE A 15 -9.04 25.30 -8.09
C PHE A 15 -9.49 24.57 -6.82
N PHE A 16 -10.52 23.73 -6.89
CA PHE A 16 -11.00 22.96 -5.72
C PHE A 16 -9.96 21.97 -5.21
N LEU A 17 -9.23 21.28 -6.08
CA LEU A 17 -8.14 20.40 -5.66
C LEU A 17 -7.03 21.18 -4.95
N ASN A 18 -6.73 22.40 -5.37
CA ASN A 18 -5.76 23.26 -4.67
C ASN A 18 -6.28 23.69 -3.29
N LEU A 19 -7.54 24.09 -3.18
CA LEU A 19 -8.16 24.41 -1.90
C LEU A 19 -8.12 23.22 -0.93
N ILE A 20 -8.43 22.01 -1.42
CA ILE A 20 -8.36 20.78 -0.61
C ILE A 20 -6.92 20.53 -0.13
N LYS A 21 -5.90 20.79 -0.96
CA LYS A 21 -4.49 20.63 -0.56
C LYS A 21 -4.12 21.60 0.57
N GLU A 22 -4.57 22.85 0.50
CA GLU A 22 -4.33 23.85 1.54
C GLU A 22 -5.01 23.48 2.86
N ILE A 23 -6.29 23.09 2.79
CA ILE A 23 -7.04 22.62 3.97
C ILE A 23 -6.38 21.38 4.57
N MET A 24 -5.92 20.44 3.75
CA MET A 24 -5.21 19.26 4.22
C MET A 24 -3.88 19.62 4.90
N ALA A 25 -3.12 20.57 4.34
CA ALA A 25 -1.88 21.04 4.95
C ALA A 25 -2.13 21.67 6.34
N LEU A 26 -3.20 22.47 6.47
CA LEU A 26 -3.62 23.03 7.76
C LEU A 26 -4.05 21.95 8.75
N ALA A 27 -4.80 20.93 8.29
CA ALA A 27 -5.19 19.80 9.13
C ALA A 27 -3.97 19.04 9.65
N LEU A 28 -2.99 18.75 8.78
CA LEU A 28 -1.74 18.10 9.18
C LEU A 28 -0.92 18.94 10.17
N ALA A 29 -0.86 20.26 9.98
CA ALA A 29 -0.18 21.16 10.90
C ALA A 29 -0.85 21.16 12.28
N LYS A 30 -2.18 21.18 12.32
CA LYS A 30 -2.95 21.08 13.57
C LYS A 30 -2.69 19.77 14.31
N VAL A 31 -2.68 18.65 13.58
CA VAL A 31 -2.34 17.34 14.17
C VAL A 31 -0.89 17.33 14.69
N ASP A 32 0.07 17.92 13.96
CA ASP A 32 1.46 18.07 14.43
C ASP A 32 1.57 18.90 15.73
N ASP A 33 0.77 19.96 15.86
CA ASP A 33 0.71 20.79 17.05
C ASP A 33 0.14 20.03 18.27
N GLU A 34 -0.94 19.27 18.08
CA GLU A 34 -1.57 18.47 19.13
C GLU A 34 -0.64 17.38 19.69
N MET A 35 0.34 16.92 18.90
CA MET A 35 1.31 15.92 19.34
C MET A 35 2.42 16.45 20.24
N ILE A 36 2.65 17.78 20.32
CA ILE A 36 3.79 18.36 21.04
C ILE A 36 3.85 17.90 22.49
N THR A 37 2.76 18.05 23.24
CA THR A 37 2.71 17.73 24.67
C THR A 37 2.99 16.25 24.91
N LYS A 38 2.35 15.37 24.13
CA LYS A 38 2.49 13.92 24.24
C LYS A 38 3.93 13.45 23.94
N VAL A 39 4.57 14.05 22.94
CA VAL A 39 5.94 13.67 22.53
C VAL A 39 6.98 14.22 23.51
N LYS A 40 6.80 15.46 24.00
CA LYS A 40 7.66 16.02 25.05
C LYS A 40 7.60 15.22 26.35
N ALA A 41 6.42 14.75 26.75
CA ALA A 41 6.25 13.88 27.92
C ALA A 41 7.03 12.55 27.82
N GLN A 42 7.40 12.11 26.62
CA GLN A 42 8.23 10.92 26.38
C GLN A 42 9.74 11.20 26.47
N GLY A 43 10.13 12.42 26.86
CA GLY A 43 11.53 12.86 26.98
C GLY A 43 12.15 13.35 25.67
N TYR A 44 11.36 13.55 24.62
CA TYR A 44 11.83 14.11 23.36
C TYR A 44 11.77 15.64 23.35
N GLN A 45 12.73 16.27 22.68
CA GLN A 45 12.76 17.71 22.42
C GLN A 45 12.58 17.99 20.93
N ILE A 46 12.01 19.15 20.63
CA ILE A 46 11.87 19.62 19.23
C ILE A 46 13.25 20.07 18.78
N ASP A 47 13.74 19.46 17.71
CA ASP A 47 15.01 19.82 17.07
C ASP A 47 14.79 20.92 16.02
N LYS A 48 13.91 20.65 15.06
CA LYS A 48 13.59 21.58 13.97
C LYS A 48 12.26 21.28 13.30
N LYS A 49 11.80 22.21 12.46
CA LYS A 49 10.69 22.03 11.53
C LYS A 49 11.23 21.74 10.13
N ASN A 50 10.68 20.73 9.47
CA ASN A 50 11.05 20.37 8.11
C ASN A 50 9.82 20.32 7.21
N GLU A 51 9.92 20.91 6.03
CA GLU A 51 8.92 20.78 4.98
C GLU A 51 8.94 19.37 4.37
N ARG A 52 7.78 18.91 3.92
CA ARG A 52 7.63 17.71 3.07
C ARG A 52 6.43 17.84 2.16
N SER A 53 6.55 17.17 1.02
CA SER A 53 5.47 16.98 0.07
C SER A 53 5.09 15.50 0.00
N ILE A 54 3.78 15.22 0.00
CA ILE A 54 3.21 13.88 -0.23
C ILE A 54 2.09 13.98 -1.26
N ASN A 55 2.16 13.14 -2.30
CA ASN A 55 1.06 12.90 -3.22
C ASN A 55 -0.03 12.09 -2.51
N MET A 56 -1.12 12.77 -2.19
CA MET A 56 -2.37 12.17 -1.72
C MET A 56 -3.28 11.87 -2.91
N ALA A 57 -4.43 11.23 -2.66
CA ALA A 57 -5.36 10.82 -3.72
C ALA A 57 -5.90 11.99 -4.58
N PHE A 58 -5.77 13.22 -4.08
CA PHE A 58 -6.22 14.46 -4.72
C PHE A 58 -5.07 15.43 -5.08
N GLY A 59 -3.81 15.01 -4.93
CA GLY A 59 -2.64 15.77 -5.40
C GLY A 59 -1.53 15.91 -4.36
N GLU A 60 -0.48 16.65 -4.73
CA GLU A 60 0.66 16.92 -3.85
C GLU A 60 0.28 17.90 -2.73
N VAL A 61 0.33 17.43 -1.48
CA VAL A 61 0.16 18.27 -0.29
C VAL A 61 1.53 18.59 0.28
N ARG A 62 1.86 19.89 0.39
CA ARG A 62 3.06 20.39 1.04
C ARG A 62 2.73 20.86 2.45
N TYR A 63 3.48 20.39 3.43
CA TYR A 63 3.24 20.70 4.85
C TYR A 63 4.55 20.70 5.62
N VAL A 64 4.53 21.35 6.79
CA VAL A 64 5.66 21.41 7.71
C VAL A 64 5.38 20.51 8.90
N ARG A 65 6.40 19.76 9.32
CA ARG A 65 6.32 18.85 10.47
C ARG A 65 7.54 18.97 11.37
N ARG A 66 7.38 18.63 12.65
CA ARG A 66 8.47 18.70 13.63
C ARG A 66 9.31 17.41 13.66
N ARG A 67 10.63 17.60 13.67
CA ARG A 67 11.60 16.55 14.01
C ARG A 67 11.86 16.59 15.51
N TYR A 68 11.83 15.42 16.13
CA TYR A 68 12.09 15.27 17.56
C TYR A 68 13.36 14.43 17.80
N VAL A 69 14.12 14.81 18.82
CA VAL A 69 15.35 14.12 19.25
C VAL A 69 15.31 13.85 20.75
N CYS A 70 15.93 12.76 21.18
CA CYS A 70 16.08 12.39 22.59
C CYS A 70 17.44 11.69 22.74
N PRO A 71 18.26 12.03 23.77
CA PRO A 71 19.54 11.37 23.99
C PRO A 71 19.41 9.84 24.03
N GLY A 72 20.28 9.14 23.29
CA GLY A 72 20.26 7.67 23.21
C GLY A 72 19.12 7.07 22.37
N LYS A 73 18.23 7.88 21.76
CA LYS A 73 17.15 7.41 20.88
C LYS A 73 17.30 7.96 19.47
N GLN A 74 16.78 7.23 18.49
CA GLN A 74 16.71 7.73 17.12
C GLN A 74 15.77 8.93 17.02
N ALA A 75 16.11 9.85 16.13
CA ALA A 75 15.26 11.00 15.81
C ALA A 75 14.00 10.55 15.06
N ARG A 76 12.88 11.21 15.34
CA ARG A 76 11.56 10.78 14.89
C ARG A 76 10.75 11.92 14.28
N TYR A 77 9.79 11.54 13.44
CA TYR A 77 8.77 12.42 12.90
C TYR A 77 7.40 11.88 13.30
N PRO A 78 6.86 12.27 14.48
CA PRO A 78 5.62 11.70 15.00
C PRO A 78 4.44 11.81 14.05
N LEU A 79 4.32 12.91 13.29
CA LEU A 79 3.28 13.06 12.27
C LEU A 79 3.42 12.02 11.14
N ASP A 80 4.64 11.78 10.66
CA ASP A 80 4.86 10.76 9.63
C ASP A 80 4.48 9.37 10.14
N GLU A 81 4.84 9.05 11.38
CA GLU A 81 4.56 7.77 12.01
C GLU A 81 3.06 7.56 12.22
N LEU A 82 2.34 8.60 12.66
CA LEU A 82 0.88 8.57 12.83
C LEU A 82 0.18 8.33 11.49
N MET A 83 0.64 8.99 10.43
CA MET A 83 0.02 8.93 9.11
C MET A 83 0.50 7.73 8.26
N GLY A 84 1.50 6.97 8.74
CA GLY A 84 2.13 5.90 7.97
C GLY A 84 2.94 6.42 6.76
N PHE A 85 3.52 7.61 6.85
CA PHE A 85 4.33 8.20 5.79
C PHE A 85 5.79 7.74 5.86
N ASP A 86 6.05 6.58 5.26
CA ASP A 86 7.38 5.99 5.12
C ASP A 86 8.45 6.98 4.63
N LYS A 87 9.66 6.83 5.16
CA LYS A 87 10.82 7.67 4.81
C LYS A 87 11.09 7.62 3.29
N TYR A 88 11.34 8.78 2.70
CA TYR A 88 11.63 8.97 1.27
C TYR A 88 10.50 8.56 0.30
N LYS A 89 9.34 8.10 0.79
CA LYS A 89 8.18 7.85 -0.06
C LYS A 89 7.45 9.15 -0.35
N ARG A 90 7.02 9.28 -1.60
CA ARG A 90 6.33 10.45 -2.15
C ARG A 90 4.82 10.30 -2.22
N TYR A 91 4.29 9.10 -1.99
CA TYR A 91 2.86 8.81 -2.08
C TYR A 91 2.32 8.41 -0.71
N SER A 92 1.11 8.87 -0.41
CA SER A 92 0.33 8.35 0.72
C SER A 92 -0.05 6.89 0.49
N ILE A 93 -0.29 6.14 1.58
CA ILE A 93 -0.73 4.74 1.51
C ILE A 93 -2.01 4.60 0.69
N LEU A 94 -2.97 5.51 0.86
CA LEU A 94 -4.22 5.51 0.10
C LEU A 94 -3.98 5.75 -1.39
N ALA A 95 -3.13 6.70 -1.77
CA ALA A 95 -2.79 6.94 -3.17
C ALA A 95 -2.14 5.68 -3.80
N VAL A 96 -1.22 5.02 -3.08
CA VAL A 96 -0.61 3.77 -3.53
C VAL A 96 -1.68 2.68 -3.70
N LYS A 97 -2.57 2.50 -2.71
CA LYS A 97 -3.65 1.52 -2.77
C LYS A 97 -4.52 1.72 -4.01
N ASN A 98 -4.98 2.95 -4.26
CA ASN A 98 -5.83 3.25 -5.42
C ASN A 98 -5.11 2.96 -6.74
N ILE A 99 -3.82 3.30 -6.84
CA ILE A 99 -3.01 3.00 -8.03
C ILE A 99 -2.90 1.48 -8.23
N LEU A 100 -2.65 0.72 -7.16
CA LEU A 100 -2.53 -0.73 -7.22
C LEU A 100 -3.84 -1.40 -7.63
N GLU A 101 -4.96 -0.92 -7.09
CA GLU A 101 -6.30 -1.41 -7.39
C GLU A 101 -6.64 -1.23 -8.88
N VAL A 102 -6.41 -0.05 -9.45
CA VAL A 102 -6.60 0.19 -10.89
C VAL A 102 -5.62 -0.66 -11.72
N SER A 103 -4.35 -0.79 -11.28
CA SER A 103 -3.36 -1.59 -12.00
C SER A 103 -3.65 -3.09 -12.00
N SER A 104 -4.52 -3.57 -11.10
CA SER A 104 -4.94 -4.98 -11.07
C SER A 104 -5.88 -5.34 -12.21
N VAL A 105 -6.57 -4.35 -12.79
CA VAL A 105 -7.57 -4.53 -13.86
C VAL A 105 -7.19 -3.81 -15.17
N ALA A 106 -6.11 -3.03 -15.17
CA ALA A 106 -5.69 -2.23 -16.32
C ALA A 106 -4.17 -2.28 -16.56
N THR A 107 -3.75 -1.99 -17.79
CA THR A 107 -2.32 -1.86 -18.12
C THR A 107 -1.68 -0.71 -17.35
N TYR A 108 -0.36 -0.73 -17.15
CA TYR A 108 0.34 0.36 -16.46
C TYR A 108 0.20 1.72 -17.16
N ARG A 109 0.04 1.74 -18.49
CA ARG A 109 -0.21 2.96 -19.25
C ARG A 109 -1.62 3.50 -19.01
N ASN A 110 -2.64 2.63 -19.03
CA ASN A 110 -4.01 3.03 -18.75
C ASN A 110 -4.20 3.43 -17.28
N THR A 111 -3.49 2.78 -16.36
CA THR A 111 -3.44 3.17 -14.95
C THR A 111 -2.86 4.56 -14.79
N ALA A 112 -1.71 4.84 -15.44
CA ALA A 112 -1.11 6.16 -15.42
C ALA A 112 -2.04 7.22 -16.02
N LEU A 113 -2.72 6.91 -17.12
CA LEU A 113 -3.74 7.79 -17.71
C LEU A 113 -4.85 8.12 -16.71
N ALA A 114 -5.44 7.09 -16.06
CA ALA A 114 -6.51 7.28 -15.09
C ALA A 114 -6.07 8.17 -13.92
N VAL A 115 -4.88 7.92 -13.35
CA VAL A 115 -4.33 8.72 -12.25
C VAL A 115 -4.09 10.17 -12.68
N ASN A 116 -3.50 10.40 -13.85
CA ASN A 116 -3.21 11.73 -14.37
C ASN A 116 -4.49 12.52 -14.69
N CYS A 117 -5.58 11.82 -14.99
CA CYS A 117 -6.89 12.42 -15.21
C CYS A 117 -7.61 12.77 -13.91
N LEU A 118 -7.46 11.98 -12.85
CA LEU A 118 -8.38 12.00 -11.70
C LEU A 118 -7.74 12.41 -10.37
N SER A 119 -6.41 12.25 -10.19
CA SER A 119 -5.80 12.35 -8.85
C SER A 119 -5.07 13.67 -8.57
N GLY A 120 -5.13 14.66 -9.45
CA GLY A 120 -4.50 15.98 -9.21
C GLY A 120 -2.96 15.96 -9.14
N PHE A 121 -2.32 14.88 -9.57
CA PHE A 121 -0.87 14.75 -9.76
C PHE A 121 -0.58 13.84 -10.96
N ASN A 122 0.65 13.89 -11.47
CA ASN A 122 1.07 13.04 -12.59
C ASN A 122 1.96 11.87 -12.15
N ILE A 123 1.77 10.73 -12.80
CA ILE A 123 2.58 9.52 -12.67
C ILE A 123 2.86 8.93 -14.05
N SER A 124 4.07 8.37 -14.22
CA SER A 124 4.43 7.61 -15.41
C SER A 124 4.05 6.13 -15.27
N HIS A 125 3.82 5.45 -16.39
CA HIS A 125 3.59 4.00 -16.40
C HIS A 125 4.76 3.20 -15.75
N MET A 126 5.99 3.73 -15.83
CA MET A 126 7.15 3.14 -15.17
C MET A 126 7.08 3.26 -13.64
N GLN A 127 6.63 4.40 -13.14
CA GLN A 127 6.40 4.58 -11.70
C GLN A 127 5.28 3.69 -11.19
N VAL A 128 4.19 3.52 -11.96
CA VAL A 128 3.14 2.54 -11.65
C VAL A 128 3.75 1.14 -11.53
N GLY A 129 4.53 0.71 -12.52
CA GLY A 129 5.22 -0.59 -12.47
C GLY A 129 6.16 -0.75 -11.27
N ASN A 130 6.84 0.32 -10.85
CA ASN A 130 7.69 0.30 -9.66
C ASN A 130 6.88 0.14 -8.37
N LEU A 131 5.72 0.80 -8.26
CA LEU A 131 4.80 0.62 -7.13
C LEU A 131 4.28 -0.81 -7.05
N VAL A 132 3.86 -1.39 -8.18
CA VAL A 132 3.40 -2.79 -8.26
C VAL A 132 4.51 -3.75 -7.83
N LYS A 133 5.73 -3.58 -8.36
CA LYS A 133 6.89 -4.41 -7.97
C LYS A 133 7.19 -4.31 -6.48
N MET A 134 7.14 -3.10 -5.92
CA MET A 134 7.40 -2.87 -4.50
C MET A 134 6.32 -3.52 -3.63
N ALA A 135 5.05 -3.39 -4.01
CA ALA A 135 3.94 -4.07 -3.33
C ALA A 135 4.10 -5.60 -3.39
N GLY A 136 4.45 -6.15 -4.55
CA GLY A 136 4.73 -7.58 -4.71
C GLY A 136 5.87 -8.07 -3.83
N LYS A 137 6.97 -7.29 -3.71
CA LYS A 137 8.07 -7.61 -2.78
C LYS A 137 7.62 -7.63 -1.32
N ASN A 138 6.81 -6.65 -0.91
CA ASN A 138 6.30 -6.58 0.46
C ASN A 138 5.36 -7.76 0.77
N ILE A 139 4.50 -8.14 -0.18
CA ILE A 139 3.63 -9.32 -0.05
C ILE A 139 4.48 -10.59 0.07
N LYS A 140 5.50 -10.74 -0.79
CA LYS A 140 6.40 -11.90 -0.75
C LYS A 140 7.15 -12.00 0.58
N ALA A 141 7.71 -10.89 1.07
CA ALA A 141 8.39 -10.86 2.37
C ALA A 141 7.45 -11.23 3.52
N GLY A 142 6.18 -10.81 3.46
CA GLY A 142 5.17 -11.21 4.44
C GLY A 142 4.80 -12.70 4.36
N GLN A 143 4.79 -13.29 3.16
CA GLN A 143 4.55 -14.72 2.95
C GLN A 143 5.73 -15.57 3.42
N GLU A 144 6.97 -15.14 3.16
CA GLU A 144 8.19 -15.86 3.58
C GLU A 144 8.42 -15.81 5.10
N ALA A 145 7.95 -14.74 5.76
CA ALA A 145 7.96 -14.64 7.22
C ALA A 145 6.83 -15.45 7.89
N ASP A 146 5.96 -16.10 7.10
CA ASP A 146 4.86 -16.90 7.62
C ASP A 146 5.39 -18.26 8.13
N SER A 147 5.12 -18.55 9.39
CA SER A 147 5.43 -19.81 10.08
C SER A 147 4.99 -21.09 9.35
N ARG A 148 4.10 -20.99 8.36
CA ARG A 148 3.73 -22.11 7.47
C ARG A 148 4.89 -22.69 6.67
N TYR A 149 5.96 -21.92 6.48
CA TYR A 149 7.20 -22.34 5.79
C TYR A 149 8.35 -22.68 6.75
N ASP A 150 8.15 -22.54 8.07
CA ASP A 150 9.15 -22.94 9.06
C ASP A 150 9.28 -24.48 9.13
N ALA A 151 10.49 -24.94 9.44
CA ALA A 151 10.98 -26.30 9.25
C ALA A 151 10.10 -27.42 9.84
N ALA A 152 10.22 -28.59 9.20
CA ALA A 152 9.47 -29.82 9.42
C ALA A 152 9.20 -30.15 10.91
N GLY A 153 7.95 -29.95 11.32
CA GLY A 153 7.42 -30.60 12.52
C GLY A 153 7.48 -32.13 12.40
N THR A 154 7.26 -32.82 13.53
CA THR A 154 7.15 -34.28 13.56
C THR A 154 6.09 -34.75 12.56
N LYS A 155 6.47 -35.71 11.71
CA LYS A 155 5.57 -36.30 10.72
C LYS A 155 4.34 -36.87 11.44
N LYS A 156 3.15 -36.47 11.00
CA LYS A 156 1.87 -36.94 11.54
C LYS A 156 1.27 -37.97 10.59
N LYS A 157 0.85 -39.12 11.12
CA LYS A 157 0.04 -40.08 10.36
C LYS A 157 -1.42 -39.62 10.39
N VAL A 158 -2.04 -39.48 9.21
CA VAL A 158 -3.45 -39.11 9.06
C VAL A 158 -4.19 -40.16 8.24
N PRO A 159 -5.50 -40.36 8.45
CA PRO A 159 -6.27 -41.37 7.71
C PRO A 159 -6.34 -41.07 6.21
N VAL A 160 -6.50 -39.79 5.84
CA VAL A 160 -6.53 -39.31 4.46
C VAL A 160 -5.81 -37.96 4.40
N LEU A 161 -5.00 -37.76 3.36
CA LEU A 161 -4.36 -36.49 3.06
C LEU A 161 -4.73 -36.09 1.63
N TYR A 162 -5.47 -35.00 1.47
CA TYR A 162 -5.80 -34.43 0.17
C TYR A 162 -4.73 -33.42 -0.23
N LEU A 163 -4.23 -33.54 -1.46
CA LEU A 163 -3.27 -32.65 -2.08
C LEU A 163 -3.90 -32.13 -3.38
N GLU A 164 -4.08 -30.82 -3.48
CA GLU A 164 -4.56 -30.15 -4.69
C GLU A 164 -3.50 -29.15 -5.16
N GLY A 165 -3.10 -29.24 -6.42
CA GLY A 165 -2.11 -28.35 -7.04
C GLY A 165 -2.72 -27.64 -8.24
N ASP A 166 -2.54 -26.33 -8.31
CA ASP A 166 -2.91 -25.51 -9.47
C ASP A 166 -1.67 -24.76 -9.98
N GLY A 167 -1.62 -24.49 -11.28
CA GLY A 167 -0.47 -23.92 -11.96
C GLY A 167 -0.87 -22.83 -12.95
N VAL A 168 -0.27 -21.65 -12.82
CA VAL A 168 -0.48 -20.54 -13.76
C VAL A 168 0.82 -20.23 -14.49
N VAL A 169 0.76 -20.24 -15.82
CA VAL A 169 1.88 -19.87 -16.70
C VAL A 169 1.64 -18.49 -17.28
N ILE A 170 2.54 -17.55 -16.97
CA ILE A 170 2.55 -16.20 -17.52
C ILE A 170 3.68 -16.12 -18.55
N LYS A 171 3.31 -15.85 -19.82
CA LYS A 171 4.30 -15.60 -20.88
C LYS A 171 4.89 -14.21 -20.70
N GLY A 172 6.14 -14.13 -20.26
CA GLY A 172 6.93 -12.90 -20.26
C GLY A 172 7.66 -12.68 -21.59
N THR A 173 8.26 -11.50 -21.75
CA THR A 173 9.04 -11.14 -22.94
C THR A 173 10.41 -11.82 -22.99
N LYS A 174 10.99 -12.19 -21.83
CA LYS A 174 12.31 -12.86 -21.74
C LYS A 174 12.23 -14.31 -21.27
N SER A 175 11.23 -14.66 -20.46
CA SER A 175 11.04 -16.01 -19.93
C SER A 175 9.56 -16.27 -19.62
N ARG A 176 9.20 -17.55 -19.54
CA ARG A 176 7.93 -17.98 -18.94
C ARG A 176 8.08 -17.92 -17.42
N LEU A 177 7.08 -17.35 -16.76
CA LEU A 177 6.94 -17.36 -15.31
C LEU A 177 5.86 -18.37 -14.96
N GLU A 178 6.20 -19.34 -14.13
CA GLU A 178 5.27 -20.39 -13.69
C GLU A 178 5.07 -20.24 -12.18
N PHE A 179 3.81 -20.19 -11.76
CA PHE A 179 3.41 -20.13 -10.36
C PHE A 179 2.66 -21.40 -10.03
N HIS A 180 3.10 -22.12 -9.00
CA HIS A 180 2.43 -23.31 -8.51
C HIS A 180 1.84 -23.01 -7.14
N ARG A 181 0.59 -23.36 -6.95
CA ARG A 181 -0.11 -23.22 -5.68
C ARG A 181 -0.56 -24.60 -5.24
N TYR A 182 -0.19 -24.97 -4.02
CA TYR A 182 -0.57 -26.24 -3.42
C TYR A 182 -1.47 -26.01 -2.21
N GLN A 183 -2.51 -26.80 -2.09
CA GLN A 183 -3.38 -26.86 -0.92
C GLN A 183 -3.38 -28.28 -0.36
N VAL A 184 -3.25 -28.39 0.95
CA VAL A 184 -3.17 -29.65 1.67
C VAL A 184 -4.23 -29.67 2.77
N CYS A 185 -5.00 -30.74 2.91
CA CYS A 185 -5.93 -30.88 4.04
C CYS A 185 -6.10 -32.35 4.48
N GLU A 186 -6.45 -32.54 5.75
CA GLU A 186 -6.54 -33.88 6.38
C GLU A 186 -7.95 -34.50 6.29
N GLY A 187 -8.86 -33.88 5.54
CA GLY A 187 -10.25 -34.32 5.45
C GLY A 187 -11.21 -33.25 4.94
N ILE A 188 -12.40 -33.69 4.54
CA ILE A 188 -13.50 -32.81 4.12
C ILE A 188 -14.75 -33.18 4.92
N VAL A 189 -15.31 -32.19 5.63
CA VAL A 189 -16.55 -32.34 6.39
C VAL A 189 -17.69 -31.56 5.74
N ASN A 190 -18.87 -32.15 5.68
CA ASN A 190 -20.08 -31.45 5.28
C ASN A 190 -20.55 -30.57 6.46
N ILE A 191 -20.56 -29.25 6.28
CA ILE A 191 -21.22 -28.33 7.21
C ILE A 191 -22.73 -28.30 6.95
N SER A 192 -23.12 -28.45 5.68
CA SER A 192 -24.52 -28.54 5.25
C SER A 192 -24.62 -29.37 3.96
N LYS A 193 -25.84 -29.61 3.47
CA LYS A 193 -26.08 -30.33 2.20
C LYS A 193 -25.30 -29.75 1.01
N LYS A 194 -25.01 -28.44 1.00
CA LYS A 194 -24.32 -27.76 -0.11
C LYS A 194 -22.94 -27.20 0.25
N ARG A 195 -22.52 -27.25 1.51
CA ARG A 195 -21.28 -26.61 1.97
C ARG A 195 -20.35 -27.61 2.63
N ARG A 196 -19.13 -27.69 2.10
CA ARG A 196 -18.03 -28.50 2.64
C ARG A 196 -16.98 -27.59 3.26
N LYS A 197 -16.26 -28.09 4.27
CA LYS A 197 -15.10 -27.45 4.88
C LYS A 197 -13.94 -28.44 4.96
N ARG A 198 -12.74 -27.92 4.68
CA ARG A 198 -11.48 -28.65 4.77
C ARG A 198 -10.98 -28.62 6.20
N ILE A 199 -10.51 -29.77 6.68
CA ILE A 199 -9.93 -29.94 8.02
C ILE A 199 -8.43 -29.65 7.93
N ASN A 200 -7.92 -28.80 8.84
CA ASN A 200 -6.49 -28.47 8.96
C ASN A 200 -5.85 -28.08 7.61
N ALA A 201 -6.56 -27.24 6.84
CA ALA A 201 -6.09 -26.82 5.53
C ALA A 201 -4.84 -25.94 5.63
N LYS A 202 -3.82 -26.26 4.85
CA LYS A 202 -2.61 -25.45 4.64
C LYS A 202 -2.49 -25.11 3.16
N GLU A 203 -2.05 -23.89 2.87
CA GLU A 203 -1.84 -23.41 1.52
C GLU A 203 -0.38 -22.96 1.36
N PHE A 204 0.21 -23.33 0.22
CA PHE A 204 1.58 -23.06 -0.18
C PHE A 204 1.56 -22.40 -1.56
N VAL A 205 2.24 -21.28 -1.69
CA VAL A 205 2.42 -20.48 -2.91
C VAL A 205 3.92 -20.33 -3.18
#